data_AF-A0ABD5RZ97-F1
#
_entry.id   AF-A0ABD5RZ97-F1
#
_cell.length_a   1.000
_cell.length_b   1.000
_cell.length_c   1.000
_cell.angle_alpha   90.00
_cell.angle_beta   90.00
_cell.angle_gamma   90.00
#
_symmetry.space_group_name_H-M   'P 1'
#
loop_
_entity.id
_entity.type
_entity.pdbx_description
1 polymer ?
#
loop_
_entity_poly.entity_id
_entity_poly.type
_entity_poly.pdbx_seq_one_letter_code
_entity_poly.pdbx_strand_id
1 'polypeptide(L)'
;RDGLLAAVDDVESVTFFGVATVRRRIDYDWDRLPAFLGTDVWTESREGFLPPDAVERAFDRLGLTAANAVEKEVRAVDFDPETYEIPASNWYDGPAAGVAFRNKTGLRARRLRPEVRGDGFDEGRDESGAVPPQELVSTFAEDGGFRDVVEELEANGRPVTVDAVLERAVERIARRNSTEAFAADSAAVSELRSALAPAIRTFLESG
;
A
#
# COMPACT_ATOMS: atom_id res chain seq x y z
N ARG A 1 -3.85 3.48 -17.31
CA ARG A 1 -3.35 4.64 -18.10
C ARG A 1 -4.41 5.16 -19.06
N ASP A 2 -5.00 4.31 -19.90
CA ASP A 2 -5.98 4.74 -20.90
C ASP A 2 -7.30 5.27 -20.30
N GLY A 3 -7.73 4.73 -19.15
CA GLY A 3 -8.92 5.23 -18.44
C GLY A 3 -8.78 6.65 -17.85
N LEU A 4 -7.56 7.10 -17.54
CA LEU A 4 -7.32 8.47 -17.09
C LEU A 4 -7.34 9.43 -18.30
N LEU A 5 -6.61 9.07 -19.37
CA LEU A 5 -6.52 9.84 -20.61
C LEU A 5 -7.87 10.02 -21.31
N ALA A 6 -8.81 9.09 -21.14
CA ALA A 6 -10.15 9.18 -21.69
C ALA A 6 -11.12 10.02 -20.83
N ALA A 7 -10.78 10.32 -19.58
CA ALA A 7 -11.70 10.91 -18.60
C ALA A 7 -11.40 12.38 -18.28
N VAL A 8 -10.21 12.89 -18.63
CA VAL A 8 -9.81 14.28 -18.39
C VAL A 8 -9.16 14.86 -19.64
N ASP A 9 -9.50 16.12 -19.94
CA ASP A 9 -8.91 16.86 -21.07
C ASP A 9 -7.42 17.17 -20.83
N ASP A 10 -7.01 17.24 -19.56
CA ASP A 10 -5.63 17.40 -19.12
C ASP A 10 -5.35 16.55 -17.88
N VAL A 11 -4.37 15.65 -17.99
CA VAL A 11 -3.93 14.78 -16.89
C VAL A 11 -3.12 15.50 -15.83
N GLU A 12 -2.49 16.63 -16.16
CA GLU A 12 -1.73 17.46 -15.19
C GLU A 12 -2.67 18.23 -14.27
N SER A 13 -3.93 18.42 -14.67
CA SER A 13 -4.96 19.11 -13.89
C SER A 13 -5.54 18.29 -12.72
N VAL A 14 -5.10 17.03 -12.54
CA VAL A 14 -5.63 16.10 -11.52
C VAL A 14 -4.51 15.39 -10.76
N THR A 15 -4.54 15.51 -9.43
CA THR A 15 -3.58 14.86 -8.53
C THR A 15 -4.27 13.82 -7.65
N PHE A 16 -3.79 12.58 -7.71
CA PHE A 16 -4.22 11.48 -6.86
C PHE A 16 -3.30 11.35 -5.65
N PHE A 17 -3.88 11.22 -4.47
CA PHE A 17 -3.17 11.02 -3.20
C PHE A 17 -3.53 9.66 -2.62
N GLY A 18 -2.60 9.08 -1.86
CA GLY A 18 -2.86 7.85 -1.15
C GLY A 18 -1.72 7.45 -0.22
N VAL A 19 -1.88 6.27 0.36
CA VAL A 19 -0.91 5.66 1.27
C VAL A 19 -0.29 4.46 0.57
N ALA A 20 1.03 4.50 0.36
CA ALA A 20 1.81 3.31 0.05
C ALA A 20 1.87 2.44 1.31
N THR A 21 1.28 1.24 1.25
CA THR A 21 1.12 0.40 2.43
C THR A 21 2.35 -0.47 2.61
N VAL A 22 3.02 -0.34 3.75
CA VAL A 22 4.26 -1.04 4.07
C VAL A 22 4.25 -1.51 5.51
N ARG A 23 4.99 -2.58 5.82
CA ARG A 23 5.06 -3.09 7.19
C ARG A 23 5.78 -2.09 8.06
N ARG A 24 5.12 -1.71 9.15
CA ARG A 24 5.70 -0.93 10.26
C ARG A 24 5.37 -1.64 11.56
N ARG A 25 4.28 -1.25 12.22
CA ARG A 25 3.87 -1.78 13.53
C ARG A 25 2.68 -2.74 13.49
N ILE A 26 1.99 -2.84 12.36
CA ILE A 26 0.85 -3.73 12.18
C ILE A 26 1.24 -4.74 11.12
N ASP A 27 1.03 -6.01 11.44
CA ASP A 27 1.14 -7.10 10.48
C ASP A 27 -0.21 -7.29 9.80
N TYR A 28 -0.34 -6.71 8.61
CA TYR A 28 -1.54 -6.82 7.81
C TYR A 28 -1.59 -8.16 7.08
N ASP A 29 -2.77 -8.56 6.61
CA ASP A 29 -2.90 -9.53 5.54
C ASP A 29 -2.36 -8.89 4.24
N TRP A 30 -1.08 -9.14 3.95
CA TRP A 30 -0.36 -8.51 2.83
C TRP A 30 -0.83 -8.96 1.46
N ASP A 31 -1.46 -10.14 1.39
CA ASP A 31 -2.01 -10.68 0.14
C ASP A 31 -3.37 -10.05 -0.17
N ARG A 32 -4.11 -9.66 0.86
CA ARG A 32 -5.36 -8.93 0.72
C ARG A 32 -5.18 -7.42 0.60
N LEU A 33 -4.24 -6.83 1.35
CA LEU A 33 -4.04 -5.37 1.39
C LEU A 33 -3.46 -4.88 0.05
N PRO A 34 -4.02 -3.83 -0.59
CA PRO A 34 -3.43 -3.21 -1.78
C PRO A 34 -2.12 -2.50 -1.46
N ALA A 35 -1.14 -2.55 -2.38
CA ALA A 35 0.13 -1.82 -2.26
C ALA A 35 -0.05 -0.30 -2.12
N PHE A 36 -1.16 0.21 -2.66
CA PHE A 36 -1.55 1.61 -2.56
C PHE A 36 -3.04 1.73 -2.24
N LEU A 37 -3.36 2.51 -1.21
CA LEU A 37 -4.73 2.88 -0.88
C LEU A 37 -4.97 4.35 -1.23
N GLY A 38 -5.87 4.59 -2.19
CA GLY A 38 -6.26 5.93 -2.60
C GLY A 38 -7.00 6.67 -1.50
N THR A 39 -6.63 7.93 -1.22
CA THR A 39 -7.25 8.71 -0.14
C THR A 39 -7.96 9.95 -0.65
N ASP A 40 -7.37 10.69 -1.57
CA ASP A 40 -7.89 11.96 -2.06
C ASP A 40 -7.61 12.15 -3.53
N VAL A 41 -8.42 13.01 -4.16
CA VAL A 41 -8.17 13.51 -5.52
C VAL A 41 -8.36 15.02 -5.48
N TRP A 42 -7.38 15.76 -5.97
CA TRP A 42 -7.46 17.21 -6.16
C TRP A 42 -7.57 17.53 -7.65
N THR A 43 -8.34 18.56 -7.99
CA THR A 43 -8.55 18.98 -9.39
C THR A 43 -8.45 20.49 -9.52
N GLU A 44 -7.75 20.97 -10.56
CA GLU A 44 -7.65 22.40 -10.88
C GLU A 44 -9.01 23.01 -11.22
N SER A 45 -9.86 22.28 -11.94
CA SER A 45 -11.21 22.76 -12.35
C SER A 45 -12.13 23.18 -11.19
N ARG A 46 -11.86 22.69 -9.98
CA ARG A 46 -12.58 23.05 -8.74
C ARG A 46 -11.70 23.78 -7.73
N GLU A 47 -10.43 23.98 -8.07
CA GLU A 47 -9.38 24.45 -7.18
C GLU A 47 -9.44 23.76 -5.80
N GLY A 48 -9.68 22.45 -5.80
CA GLY A 48 -10.08 21.76 -4.58
C GLY A 48 -10.15 20.24 -4.66
N PHE A 49 -10.36 19.64 -3.49
CA PHE A 49 -10.50 18.20 -3.36
C PHE A 49 -11.89 17.72 -3.75
N LEU A 50 -11.95 16.56 -4.39
CA LEU A 50 -13.20 15.88 -4.70
C LEU A 50 -13.89 15.40 -3.41
N PRO A 51 -15.24 15.37 -3.40
CA PRO A 51 -15.98 14.74 -2.30
C PRO A 51 -15.70 13.23 -2.25
N PRO A 52 -15.84 12.56 -1.08
CA PRO A 52 -15.48 11.15 -0.89
C PRO A 52 -16.03 10.20 -1.95
N ASP A 53 -17.32 10.31 -2.31
CA ASP A 53 -17.91 9.42 -3.32
C ASP A 53 -17.31 9.63 -4.73
N ALA A 54 -16.84 10.83 -5.04
CA ALA A 54 -16.16 11.11 -6.29
C ALA A 54 -14.71 10.61 -6.28
N VAL A 55 -14.06 10.60 -5.11
CA VAL A 55 -12.74 9.97 -4.92
C VAL A 55 -12.83 8.46 -5.14
N GLU A 56 -13.78 7.78 -4.48
CA GLU A 56 -14.01 6.33 -4.65
C GLU A 56 -14.18 5.97 -6.13
N ARG A 57 -15.10 6.66 -6.83
CA ARG A 57 -15.34 6.44 -8.26
C ARG A 57 -14.11 6.71 -9.14
N ALA A 58 -13.27 7.68 -8.76
CA ALA A 58 -12.07 8.00 -9.52
C ALA A 58 -11.02 6.88 -9.42
N PHE A 59 -10.80 6.34 -8.23
CA PHE A 59 -9.90 5.20 -8.04
C PHE A 59 -10.44 3.91 -8.68
N ASP A 60 -11.73 3.62 -8.55
CA ASP A 60 -12.36 2.44 -9.15
C ASP A 60 -12.19 2.41 -10.68
N ARG A 61 -12.36 3.56 -11.35
CA ARG A 61 -12.15 3.69 -12.81
C ARG A 61 -10.71 3.40 -13.25
N LEU A 62 -9.76 3.57 -12.35
CA LEU A 62 -8.35 3.25 -12.60
C LEU A 62 -7.98 1.81 -12.20
N GLY A 63 -8.93 1.04 -11.68
CA GLY A 63 -8.67 -0.28 -11.11
C GLY A 63 -7.86 -0.22 -9.81
N LEU A 64 -7.93 0.90 -9.10
CA LEU A 64 -7.23 1.13 -7.84
C LEU A 64 -8.23 1.10 -6.67
N THR A 65 -7.77 0.66 -5.51
CA THR A 65 -8.61 0.60 -4.30
C THR A 65 -8.50 1.90 -3.51
N ALA A 66 -9.63 2.55 -3.25
CA ALA A 66 -9.71 3.64 -2.28
C ALA A 66 -9.67 3.11 -0.84
N ALA A 67 -9.25 3.96 0.11
CA ALA A 67 -9.35 3.68 1.53
C ALA A 67 -10.83 3.49 1.93
N ASN A 68 -11.09 2.55 2.84
CA ASN A 68 -12.45 2.20 3.24
C ASN A 68 -13.19 3.41 3.84
N ALA A 69 -14.35 3.74 3.29
CA ALA A 69 -15.29 4.61 3.97
C ALA A 69 -15.94 3.84 5.13
N VAL A 70 -15.78 4.35 6.34
CA VAL A 70 -16.34 3.74 7.56
C VAL A 70 -17.76 4.25 7.79
N GLU A 71 -17.92 5.58 7.80
CA GLU A 71 -19.20 6.26 8.00
C GLU A 71 -19.32 7.45 7.05
N LYS A 72 -20.52 7.67 6.52
CA LYS A 72 -20.84 8.80 5.65
C LYS A 72 -21.94 9.65 6.32
N GLU A 73 -21.83 10.96 6.15
CA GLU A 73 -22.86 11.94 6.57
C GLU A 73 -23.19 11.99 8.07
N VAL A 74 -22.19 11.77 8.94
CA VAL A 74 -22.35 11.94 10.39
C VAL A 74 -22.59 13.41 10.73
N ARG A 75 -23.58 13.68 11.60
CA ARG A 75 -23.88 15.03 12.07
C ARG A 75 -22.82 15.49 13.05
N ALA A 76 -22.26 16.67 12.81
CA ALA A 76 -21.21 17.24 13.66
C ALA A 76 -21.64 17.45 15.12
N VAL A 77 -22.93 17.67 15.39
CA VAL A 77 -23.45 17.85 16.75
C VAL A 77 -23.49 16.55 17.56
N ASP A 78 -23.50 15.40 16.87
CA ASP A 78 -23.56 14.07 17.47
C ASP A 78 -22.20 13.35 17.37
N PHE A 79 -21.15 14.06 16.93
CA PHE A 79 -19.83 13.50 16.68
C PHE A 79 -18.79 14.13 17.61
N ASP A 80 -18.15 13.29 18.42
CA ASP A 80 -16.99 13.66 19.21
C ASP A 80 -15.74 12.88 18.75
N PRO A 81 -14.75 13.55 18.13
CA PRO A 81 -13.55 12.89 17.65
C PRO A 81 -12.69 12.29 18.77
N GLU A 82 -12.81 12.76 20.02
CA GLU A 82 -12.03 12.29 21.17
C GLU A 82 -12.59 11.01 21.79
N THR A 83 -13.87 10.70 21.57
CA THR A 83 -14.53 9.47 22.04
C THR A 83 -14.86 8.48 20.92
N TYR A 84 -14.73 8.86 19.65
CA TYR A 84 -14.89 7.98 18.50
C TYR A 84 -14.08 6.67 18.58
N GLU A 85 -14.77 5.54 18.60
CA GLU A 85 -14.16 4.21 18.62
C GLU A 85 -13.57 3.84 17.26
N ILE A 86 -12.35 3.32 17.26
CA ILE A 86 -11.67 2.92 16.02
C ILE A 86 -12.25 1.57 15.57
N PRO A 87 -12.80 1.47 14.34
CA PRO A 87 -13.49 0.28 13.86
C PRO A 87 -12.51 -0.87 13.59
N ALA A 88 -13.06 -2.06 13.30
CA ALA A 88 -12.28 -3.18 12.76
C ALA A 88 -11.64 -2.82 11.40
N SER A 89 -10.47 -3.41 11.15
CA SER A 89 -9.77 -3.31 9.88
C SER A 89 -10.38 -4.26 8.85
N ASN A 90 -10.43 -3.83 7.60
CA ASN A 90 -10.74 -4.72 6.47
C ASN A 90 -9.52 -5.52 5.99
N TRP A 91 -8.34 -5.33 6.59
CA TRP A 91 -7.08 -5.83 6.04
C TRP A 91 -6.31 -6.75 6.99
N TYR A 92 -6.88 -7.11 8.14
CA TYR A 92 -6.41 -8.16 9.05
C TYR A 92 -7.45 -8.32 10.18
N ASP A 93 -7.29 -9.34 11.02
CA ASP A 93 -8.13 -9.54 12.21
C ASP A 93 -7.67 -8.63 13.36
N GLY A 94 -8.27 -7.44 13.44
CA GLY A 94 -7.98 -6.46 14.47
C GLY A 94 -8.48 -5.05 14.12
N PRO A 95 -8.26 -4.06 14.99
CA PRO A 95 -8.73 -2.69 14.76
C PRO A 95 -7.99 -2.00 13.60
N ALA A 96 -8.61 -1.04 12.92
CA ALA A 96 -7.96 -0.20 11.91
C ALA A 96 -6.87 0.67 12.54
N ALA A 97 -5.75 0.93 11.85
CA ALA A 97 -4.62 1.73 12.40
C ALA A 97 -5.05 3.10 12.94
N GLY A 98 -6.11 3.64 12.35
CA GLY A 98 -6.80 4.83 12.78
C GLY A 98 -7.89 5.18 11.79
N VAL A 99 -8.49 6.33 11.99
CA VAL A 99 -9.53 6.90 11.12
C VAL A 99 -9.15 8.31 10.71
N ALA A 100 -9.50 8.68 9.48
CA ALA A 100 -9.41 10.04 8.98
C ALA A 100 -10.81 10.65 8.92
N PHE A 101 -10.96 11.83 9.50
CA PHE A 101 -12.19 12.60 9.47
C PHE A 101 -12.09 13.69 8.42
N ARG A 102 -13.18 13.88 7.69
CA ARG A 102 -13.31 14.94 6.68
C ARG A 102 -14.66 15.60 6.83
N ASN A 103 -14.68 16.93 6.77
CA ASN A 103 -15.92 17.67 6.70
C ASN A 103 -16.14 18.24 5.29
N LYS A 104 -17.34 18.78 5.05
CA LYS A 104 -17.74 19.35 3.76
C LYS A 104 -17.03 20.66 3.41
N THR A 105 -16.34 21.30 4.37
CA THR A 105 -15.58 22.53 4.16
C THR A 105 -14.10 22.27 3.86
N GLY A 106 -13.69 21.00 3.74
CA GLY A 106 -12.31 20.61 3.46
C GLY A 106 -11.41 20.48 4.68
N LEU A 107 -11.92 20.65 5.91
CA LEU A 107 -11.16 20.36 7.12
C LEU A 107 -10.92 18.86 7.26
N ARG A 108 -9.74 18.53 7.79
CA ARG A 108 -9.25 17.17 7.94
C ARG A 108 -8.69 16.97 9.33
N ALA A 109 -9.03 15.83 9.92
CA ALA A 109 -8.43 15.38 11.18
C ALA A 109 -8.13 13.88 11.08
N ARG A 110 -7.29 13.38 11.99
CA ARG A 110 -7.03 11.95 12.09
C ARG A 110 -7.04 11.53 13.56
N ARG A 111 -7.52 10.32 13.82
CA ARG A 111 -7.33 9.65 15.10
C ARG A 111 -6.61 8.34 14.85
N LEU A 112 -5.35 8.28 15.28
CA LEU A 112 -4.55 7.07 15.25
C LEU A 112 -4.66 6.33 16.58
N ARG A 113 -4.53 5.00 16.55
CA ARG A 113 -4.36 4.22 17.77
C ARG A 113 -3.04 4.58 18.48
N PRO A 114 -2.99 4.58 19.82
CA PRO A 114 -1.75 4.85 20.56
C PRO A 114 -0.56 3.99 20.13
N GLU A 115 -0.78 2.71 19.84
CA GLU A 115 0.30 1.78 19.45
C GLU A 115 0.89 2.13 18.07
N VAL A 116 0.10 2.83 17.24
CA VAL A 116 0.48 3.34 15.92
C VAL A 116 1.05 4.76 16.00
N ARG A 117 0.73 5.53 17.06
CA ARG A 117 1.31 6.85 17.33
C ARG A 117 2.78 6.67 17.71
N GLY A 118 3.64 6.57 16.70
CA GLY A 118 5.05 6.92 16.79
C GLY A 118 5.21 8.41 16.51
N ASP A 119 6.13 9.02 17.23
CA ASP A 119 6.39 10.45 17.18
C ASP A 119 7.00 10.78 15.82
N GLY A 120 6.28 11.56 15.01
CA GLY A 120 6.74 11.94 13.67
C GLY A 120 6.74 10.81 12.64
N PHE A 121 6.85 11.19 11.38
CA PHE A 121 7.04 10.25 10.27
C PHE A 121 8.41 9.52 10.32
N ASP A 122 9.20 9.70 11.38
CA ASP A 122 10.66 9.56 11.34
C ASP A 122 11.35 8.94 12.59
N GLU A 123 10.67 8.63 13.69
CA GLU A 123 11.37 8.04 14.85
C GLU A 123 10.68 6.78 15.36
N GLY A 124 11.07 5.68 14.72
CA GLY A 124 10.77 4.32 15.14
C GLY A 124 11.85 3.39 14.63
N ARG A 125 13.12 3.74 14.89
CA ARG A 125 14.29 2.86 14.73
C ARG A 125 13.96 1.52 15.37
N ASP A 126 13.59 0.55 14.56
CA ASP A 126 13.79 -0.83 14.92
C ASP A 126 15.26 -1.11 14.63
N GLU A 127 16.11 -0.99 15.65
CA GLU A 127 17.52 -1.41 15.61
C GLU A 127 17.66 -2.94 15.52
N SER A 128 16.60 -3.66 15.09
CA SER A 128 16.72 -5.03 14.64
C SER A 128 17.60 -5.04 13.39
N GLY A 129 18.81 -5.59 13.52
CA GLY A 129 19.82 -5.65 12.47
C GLY A 129 19.24 -6.07 11.13
N ALA A 130 19.72 -5.42 10.05
CA ALA A 130 19.27 -5.69 8.69
C ALA A 130 19.30 -7.21 8.41
N VAL A 131 18.12 -7.78 8.13
CA VAL A 131 18.01 -9.19 7.75
C VAL A 131 18.78 -9.39 6.45
N PRO A 132 19.72 -10.36 6.37
CA PRO A 132 20.48 -10.60 5.15
C PRO A 132 19.56 -10.89 3.95
N PRO A 133 19.90 -10.42 2.74
CA PRO A 133 19.08 -10.65 1.55
C PRO A 133 18.77 -12.13 1.29
N GLN A 134 19.70 -13.03 1.58
CA GLN A 134 19.53 -14.47 1.38
C GLN A 134 18.45 -15.05 2.29
N GLU A 135 18.36 -14.57 3.53
CA GLU A 135 17.35 -15.00 4.50
C GLU A 135 15.95 -14.48 4.12
N LEU A 136 15.88 -13.25 3.58
CA LEU A 136 14.65 -12.72 3.00
C LEU A 136 14.17 -13.56 1.82
N VAL A 137 15.09 -13.99 0.94
CA VAL A 137 14.77 -14.83 -0.22
C VAL A 137 14.33 -16.23 0.20
N SER A 138 15.02 -16.87 1.17
CA SER A 138 14.64 -18.20 1.64
C SER A 138 13.25 -18.18 2.28
N THR A 139 13.01 -17.22 3.20
CA THR A 139 11.71 -17.06 3.85
C THR A 139 10.61 -16.83 2.82
N PHE A 140 10.83 -15.93 1.86
CA PHE A 140 9.85 -15.68 0.79
C PHE A 140 9.56 -16.92 -0.06
N ALA A 141 10.57 -17.73 -0.36
CA ALA A 141 10.39 -18.95 -1.13
C ALA A 141 9.65 -20.04 -0.33
N GLU A 142 9.99 -20.20 0.96
CA GLU A 142 9.37 -21.15 1.89
C GLU A 142 7.89 -20.85 2.12
N ASP A 143 7.53 -19.57 2.20
CA ASP A 143 6.15 -19.09 2.30
C ASP A 143 5.35 -19.31 0.99
N GLY A 144 5.97 -19.84 -0.06
CA GLY A 144 5.33 -20.04 -1.36
C GLY A 144 5.31 -18.80 -2.25
N GLY A 145 6.01 -17.73 -1.89
CA GLY A 145 5.93 -16.43 -2.57
C GLY A 145 6.26 -16.45 -4.06
N PHE A 146 7.16 -17.33 -4.53
CA PHE A 146 7.40 -17.49 -5.97
C PHE A 146 6.20 -18.08 -6.72
N ARG A 147 5.51 -19.04 -6.11
CA ARG A 147 4.29 -19.64 -6.68
C ARG A 147 3.21 -18.58 -6.81
N ASP A 148 2.97 -17.81 -5.74
CA ASP A 148 1.93 -16.78 -5.74
C ASP A 148 2.20 -15.68 -6.78
N VAL A 149 3.47 -15.33 -7.01
CA VAL A 149 3.86 -14.37 -8.04
C VAL A 149 3.62 -14.95 -9.44
N VAL A 150 3.94 -16.22 -9.68
CA VAL A 150 3.65 -16.88 -10.96
C VAL A 150 2.15 -16.94 -11.22
N GLU A 151 1.36 -17.39 -10.24
CA GLU A 151 -0.10 -17.45 -10.35
C GLU A 151 -0.71 -16.07 -10.62
N GLU A 152 -0.20 -15.01 -9.96
CA GLU A 152 -0.62 -13.63 -10.24
C GLU A 152 -0.28 -13.20 -11.68
N LEU A 153 0.93 -13.52 -12.17
CA LEU A 153 1.33 -13.17 -13.53
C LEU A 153 0.44 -13.86 -14.56
N GLU A 154 0.18 -15.15 -14.39
CA GLU A 154 -0.68 -15.95 -15.27
C GLU A 154 -2.13 -15.46 -15.26
N ALA A 155 -2.70 -15.22 -14.07
CA ALA A 155 -4.07 -14.72 -13.93
C ALA A 155 -4.28 -13.37 -14.64
N ASN A 156 -3.22 -12.56 -14.74
CA ASN A 156 -3.23 -11.27 -15.44
C ASN A 156 -2.76 -11.36 -16.90
N GLY A 157 -2.51 -12.57 -17.43
CA GLY A 157 -2.03 -12.78 -18.80
C GLY A 157 -0.64 -12.18 -19.07
N ARG A 158 0.17 -11.97 -18.03
CA ARG A 158 1.55 -11.48 -18.14
C ARG A 158 2.51 -12.66 -18.33
N PRO A 159 3.59 -12.51 -19.12
CA PRO A 159 4.56 -13.57 -19.31
C PRO A 159 5.30 -13.88 -18.00
N VAL A 160 5.48 -15.16 -17.71
CA VAL A 160 6.27 -15.65 -16.58
C VAL A 160 7.73 -15.72 -17.00
N THR A 161 8.49 -14.68 -16.66
CA THR A 161 9.94 -14.61 -16.91
C THR A 161 10.69 -14.37 -15.60
N VAL A 162 11.98 -14.69 -15.57
CA VAL A 162 12.84 -14.41 -14.40
C VAL A 162 12.75 -12.95 -13.99
N ASP A 163 12.80 -12.02 -14.95
CA ASP A 163 12.74 -10.59 -14.68
C ASP A 163 11.37 -10.16 -14.12
N ALA A 164 10.27 -10.66 -14.69
CA ALA A 164 8.92 -10.34 -14.23
C ALA A 164 8.66 -10.86 -12.80
N VAL A 165 9.13 -12.08 -12.50
CA VAL A 165 9.04 -12.67 -11.16
C VAL A 165 9.93 -11.91 -10.18
N LEU A 166 11.14 -11.53 -10.60
CA LEU A 166 12.10 -10.78 -9.78
C LEU A 166 11.55 -9.41 -9.39
N GLU A 167 10.97 -8.66 -10.32
CA GLU A 167 10.36 -7.36 -10.02
C GLU A 167 9.25 -7.47 -8.98
N ARG A 168 8.35 -8.44 -9.12
CA ARG A 168 7.25 -8.66 -8.18
C ARG A 168 7.72 -9.20 -6.84
N ALA A 169 8.72 -10.07 -6.81
CA ALA A 169 9.31 -10.58 -5.58
C ALA A 169 9.99 -9.45 -4.77
N VAL A 170 10.77 -8.58 -5.43
CA VAL A 170 11.37 -7.41 -4.78
C VAL A 170 10.29 -6.52 -4.16
N GLU A 171 9.21 -6.24 -4.90
CA GLU A 171 8.10 -5.43 -4.40
C GLU A 171 7.44 -6.05 -3.15
N ARG A 172 7.09 -7.35 -3.21
CA ARG A 172 6.47 -8.05 -2.08
C ARG A 172 7.38 -8.12 -0.86
N ILE A 173 8.67 -8.40 -1.05
CA ILE A 173 9.66 -8.44 0.04
C ILE A 173 9.84 -7.04 0.64
N ALA A 174 10.05 -6.00 -0.18
CA ALA A 174 10.23 -4.63 0.30
C ALA A 174 8.99 -4.11 1.04
N ARG A 175 7.80 -4.57 0.68
CA ARG A 175 6.54 -4.19 1.32
C ARG A 175 6.35 -4.83 2.70
N ARG A 176 6.79 -6.08 2.86
CA ARG A 176 6.66 -6.87 4.09
C ARG A 176 7.82 -6.67 5.06
N ASN A 177 8.87 -5.98 4.65
CA ASN A 177 10.06 -5.72 5.46
C ASN A 177 10.25 -4.20 5.59
N SER A 178 10.89 -3.75 6.67
CA SER A 178 10.98 -2.31 6.97
C SER A 178 11.53 -1.54 5.78
N THR A 179 10.77 -0.53 5.33
CA THR A 179 11.17 0.34 4.21
C THR A 179 12.47 1.07 4.46
N GLU A 180 12.91 1.26 5.71
CA GLU A 180 14.18 1.95 6.00
C GLU A 180 15.39 1.16 5.45
N ALA A 181 15.32 -0.17 5.40
CA ALA A 181 16.34 -1.01 4.79
C ALA A 181 16.40 -0.89 3.25
N PHE A 182 15.31 -0.45 2.61
CA PHE A 182 15.16 -0.41 1.14
C PHE A 182 15.05 1.01 0.55
N ALA A 183 14.66 2.00 1.34
CA ALA A 183 14.40 3.38 0.91
C ALA A 183 15.65 4.26 0.92
N ALA A 184 16.69 3.88 1.68
CA ALA A 184 17.93 4.65 1.79
C ALA A 184 19.06 4.14 0.88
N ASP A 185 18.98 2.90 0.37
CA ASP A 185 20.12 2.25 -0.26
C ASP A 185 19.78 1.46 -1.53
N SER A 186 20.17 2.00 -2.68
CA SER A 186 20.10 1.30 -3.97
C SER A 186 20.95 0.02 -4.01
N ALA A 187 21.98 -0.08 -3.15
CA ALA A 187 22.82 -1.27 -3.04
C ALA A 187 22.05 -2.41 -2.37
N ALA A 188 21.30 -2.16 -1.29
CA ALA A 188 20.46 -3.18 -0.65
C ALA A 188 19.45 -3.80 -1.62
N VAL A 189 18.81 -2.99 -2.47
CA VAL A 189 17.92 -3.51 -3.52
C VAL A 189 18.69 -4.33 -4.57
N SER A 190 19.90 -3.91 -4.93
CA SER A 190 20.74 -4.63 -5.90
C SER A 190 21.24 -5.97 -5.33
N GLU A 191 21.59 -6.03 -4.05
CA GLU A 191 21.96 -7.26 -3.34
C GLU A 191 20.78 -8.23 -3.26
N LEU A 192 19.58 -7.73 -2.94
CA LEU A 192 18.35 -8.53 -2.96
C LEU A 192 18.07 -9.09 -4.36
N ARG A 193 18.18 -8.28 -5.41
CA ARG A 193 18.03 -8.76 -6.79
C ARG A 193 19.05 -9.83 -7.14
N SER A 194 20.29 -9.66 -6.70
CA SER A 194 21.37 -10.63 -6.92
C SER A 194 21.12 -11.95 -6.21
N ALA A 195 20.50 -11.92 -5.01
CA ALA A 195 20.10 -13.12 -4.29
C ALA A 195 18.84 -13.80 -4.90
N LEU A 196 17.87 -13.01 -5.39
CA LEU A 196 16.63 -13.51 -5.99
C LEU A 196 16.84 -14.20 -7.33
N ALA A 197 17.67 -13.62 -8.21
CA ALA A 197 17.86 -14.12 -9.58
C ALA A 197 18.20 -15.64 -9.67
N PRO A 198 19.18 -16.19 -8.92
CA PRO A 198 19.47 -17.62 -8.95
C PRO A 198 18.36 -18.48 -8.33
N ALA A 199 17.69 -18.00 -7.28
CA ALA A 199 16.59 -18.71 -6.64
C ALA A 199 15.39 -18.85 -7.58
N ILE A 200 15.03 -17.77 -8.29
CA ILE A 200 13.94 -17.75 -9.26
C ILE A 200 14.25 -18.67 -10.45
N ARG A 201 15.48 -18.66 -10.97
CA ARG A 201 15.87 -19.58 -12.06
C ARG A 201 15.69 -21.03 -11.64
N THR A 202 16.22 -21.40 -10.48
CA THR A 202 16.06 -22.75 -9.92
C THR A 202 14.58 -23.12 -9.78
N PHE A 203 13.74 -22.21 -9.28
CA PHE A 203 12.31 -22.43 -9.14
C PHE A 203 11.61 -22.65 -10.50
N LEU A 204 11.85 -21.78 -11.49
CA LEU A 204 11.22 -21.89 -12.81
C LEU A 204 11.75 -23.07 -13.64
N GLU A 205 12.95 -23.57 -13.37
CA GLU A 205 13.50 -24.78 -14.00
C GLU A 205 13.03 -26.08 -13.35
N SER A 206 12.51 -26.02 -12.12
CA SER A 206 12.06 -27.19 -11.34
C SER A 206 10.54 -27.37 -11.28
N GLY A 207 9.76 -26.37 -11.73
CA GLY A 207 8.31 -26.45 -11.94
C GLY A 207 7.95 -26.87 -13.35
#